data_AF-A0A6M2ELL7-F1
#
_entry.id   AF-A0A6M2ELL7-F1
#
_cell.length_a   1.000
_cell.length_b   1.000
_cell.length_c   1.000
_cell.angle_alpha   90.00
_cell.angle_beta   90.00
_cell.angle_gamma   90.00
#
_symmetry.space_group_name_H-M   'P 1'
#
loop_
_entity.id
_entity.type
_entity.pdbx_description
1 polymer ?
#
loop_
_entity_poly.entity_id
_entity_poly.type
_entity_poly.pdbx_seq_one_letter_code
_entity_poly.pdbx_strand_id
1 'polypeptide(L)'
;MWRLKIAEGGNDPHIYSTNNFLGRQIWEFDPDAGTLEERAEVEEARQNFWRNRNEVKPSSDLLWKFQFLREKQFKQRIPQVKIEEGEEISYEKATNALRRSVHLFSALQASDGHWLLGGIRRPVMN
;
A
#
# COMPACT_ATOMS: atom_id res chain seq x y z
N MET A 1 -1.43 11.85 9.90
CA MET A 1 -1.53 10.77 8.89
C MET A 1 -0.61 11.07 7.73
N TRP A 2 -0.11 10.06 7.02
CA TRP A 2 0.69 10.31 5.82
C TRP A 2 -0.22 10.50 4.60
N ARG A 3 0.07 11.51 3.77
CA ARG A 3 -0.60 11.81 2.51
C ARG A 3 0.32 11.43 1.35
N LEU A 4 -0.22 10.76 0.34
CA LEU A 4 0.50 10.41 -0.88
C LEU A 4 0.36 11.50 -1.94
N LYS A 5 1.49 11.95 -2.49
CA LYS A 5 1.57 12.77 -3.70
C LYS A 5 2.15 11.93 -4.83
N ILE A 6 1.47 11.91 -5.98
CA ILE A 6 1.80 11.06 -7.14
C ILE A 6 2.09 11.97 -8.34
N ALA A 7 3.22 11.74 -9.01
CA ALA A 7 3.63 12.50 -10.19
C ALA A 7 3.65 14.03 -10.00
N GLU A 8 3.76 14.48 -8.75
CA GLU A 8 3.94 15.90 -8.43
C GLU A 8 5.44 16.23 -8.37
N GLY A 9 5.87 17.19 -9.18
CA GLY A 9 7.23 17.75 -9.13
C GLY A 9 7.46 18.70 -7.96
N GLY A 10 6.38 19.24 -7.40
CA GLY A 10 6.43 20.41 -6.51
C GLY A 10 6.89 21.67 -7.25
N ASN A 11 6.84 22.82 -6.57
CA ASN A 11 7.46 24.07 -7.03
C ASN A 11 8.91 24.17 -6.53
N ASP A 12 9.63 23.05 -6.47
CA ASP A 12 11.00 23.02 -5.97
C ASP A 12 11.99 23.23 -7.13
N PRO A 13 12.76 24.33 -7.14
CA PRO A 13 13.73 24.61 -8.21
C PRO A 13 14.88 23.59 -8.27
N HIS A 14 15.06 22.75 -7.25
CA HIS A 14 16.09 21.70 -7.20
C HIS A 14 15.60 20.35 -7.73
N ILE A 15 14.34 20.23 -8.13
CA ILE A 15 13.74 18.99 -8.62
C ILE A 15 13.55 19.09 -10.14
N TYR A 16 14.21 18.21 -10.90
CA TYR A 16 14.11 18.11 -12.36
C TYR A 16 13.55 16.76 -12.79
N SER A 17 12.84 16.72 -13.92
CA SER A 17 12.32 15.49 -14.50
C SER A 17 12.27 15.57 -16.03
N THR A 18 12.57 14.45 -16.68
CA THR A 18 12.44 14.25 -18.12
C THR A 18 11.11 13.62 -18.54
N ASN A 19 10.32 13.09 -17.59
CA ASN A 19 9.07 12.37 -17.82
C ASN A 19 7.87 12.98 -17.06
N ASN A 20 7.91 14.28 -16.75
CA ASN A 20 6.90 14.96 -15.93
C ASN A 20 6.59 14.26 -14.58
N PHE A 21 7.61 13.70 -13.92
CA PHE A 21 7.56 13.06 -12.60
C PHE A 21 6.72 11.78 -12.54
N LEU A 22 6.31 11.22 -13.68
CA LEU A 22 5.56 9.97 -13.72
C LEU A 22 6.30 8.84 -12.97
N GLY A 23 5.57 8.10 -12.14
CA GLY A 23 6.08 7.05 -11.27
C GLY A 23 6.65 7.55 -9.94
N ARG A 24 6.83 8.86 -9.77
CA ARG A 24 7.31 9.44 -8.50
C ARG A 24 6.18 9.44 -7.47
N GLN A 25 6.51 8.99 -6.27
CA GLN A 25 5.62 8.95 -5.12
C GLN A 25 6.30 9.56 -3.91
N ILE A 26 5.67 10.57 -3.30
CA ILE A 26 6.16 11.25 -2.11
C ILE A 26 5.13 11.09 -1.01
N TRP A 27 5.58 10.75 0.19
CA TRP A 27 4.75 10.73 1.39
C TRP A 27 5.08 11.93 2.27
N GLU A 28 4.07 12.73 2.57
CA GLU A 28 4.16 13.87 3.46
C GLU A 28 3.34 13.59 4.72
N PHE A 29 3.90 13.89 5.88
CA PHE A 29 3.15 13.74 7.12
C PHE A 29 2.26 14.96 7.35
N ASP A 30 0.97 14.71 7.50
CA ASP A 30 -0.07 15.71 7.76
C ASP A 30 -0.65 15.46 9.17
N PRO A 31 -0.36 16.31 10.17
CA PRO A 31 -0.82 16.12 11.55
C PRO A 31 -2.34 16.27 11.71
N ASP A 32 -3.04 16.87 10.74
CA ASP A 32 -4.47 17.15 10.79
C ASP A 32 -5.30 16.16 9.96
N ALA A 33 -4.66 15.39 9.08
CA ALA A 33 -5.33 14.34 8.29
C ALA A 33 -5.80 13.13 9.13
N GLY A 34 -6.95 12.59 8.74
CA GLY A 34 -7.60 11.38 9.27
C GLY A 34 -8.29 11.54 10.62
N THR A 35 -9.25 10.66 10.90
CA THR A 35 -9.98 10.63 12.18
C THR A 35 -9.11 10.08 13.32
N LEU A 36 -9.57 10.24 14.57
CA LEU A 36 -8.86 9.70 15.74
C LEU A 36 -8.70 8.18 15.66
N GLU A 37 -9.75 7.49 15.20
CA GLU A 37 -9.77 6.04 15.00
C GLU A 37 -8.76 5.62 13.94
N GLU A 38 -8.73 6.31 12.79
CA GLU A 38 -7.79 6.01 11.71
C GLU A 38 -6.33 6.19 12.14
N ARG A 39 -6.06 7.23 12.93
CA ARG A 39 -4.72 7.48 13.50
C ARG A 39 -4.34 6.38 14.48
N ALA A 40 -5.27 5.94 15.32
CA ALA A 40 -5.03 4.86 16.28
C ALA A 40 -4.69 3.54 15.57
N GLU A 41 -5.43 3.19 14.52
CA GLU A 41 -5.15 1.98 13.72
C GLU A 41 -3.80 2.03 13.00
N VAL A 42 -3.43 3.20 12.47
CA VAL A 42 -2.12 3.42 11.84
C VAL A 42 -0.99 3.30 12.86
N GLU A 43 -1.17 3.82 14.07
CA GLU A 43 -0.19 3.67 15.15
C GLU A 43 -0.08 2.23 15.64
N GLU A 44 -1.21 1.52 15.76
CA GLU A 44 -1.21 0.09 16.09
C GLU A 44 -0.45 -0.73 15.04
N ALA A 45 -0.70 -0.48 13.74
CA ALA A 45 0.01 -1.13 12.65
C ALA A 45 1.52 -0.82 12.69
N ARG A 46 1.90 0.42 13.04
CA ARG A 46 3.29 0.83 13.22
C ARG A 46 3.96 0.09 14.38
N GLN A 47 3.29 0.00 15.53
CA GLN A 47 3.80 -0.74 16.69
C GLN A 47 3.91 -2.24 16.41
N ASN A 48 2.94 -2.81 15.68
CA ASN A 48 2.98 -4.19 15.25
C ASN A 48 4.15 -4.47 14.30
N PHE A 49 4.40 -3.57 13.35
CA PHE A 49 5.59 -3.65 12.50
C PHE A 49 6.87 -3.59 13.34
N TRP A 50 6.98 -2.62 14.25
CA TRP A 50 8.18 -2.45 15.07
C TRP A 50 8.51 -3.70 15.91
N ARG A 51 7.49 -4.32 16.52
CA ARG A 51 7.63 -5.54 17.30
C ARG A 51 8.10 -6.73 16.45
N ASN A 52 7.55 -6.90 15.26
CA ASN A 52 7.77 -8.10 14.44
C ASN A 52 8.82 -7.93 13.32
N ARG A 53 9.45 -6.76 13.18
CA ARG A 53 10.32 -6.41 12.04
C ARG A 53 11.50 -7.37 11.78
N ASN A 54 11.94 -8.09 12.81
CA ASN A 54 13.05 -9.03 12.74
C ASN A 54 12.59 -10.48 12.55
N GLU A 55 11.32 -10.76 12.85
CA GLU A 55 10.73 -12.12 12.81
C GLU A 55 9.97 -12.35 11.50
N VAL A 56 9.28 -11.31 11.03
CA VAL A 56 8.50 -11.33 9.80
C VAL A 56 9.21 -10.45 8.78
N LYS A 57 9.53 -11.02 7.61
CA LYS A 57 10.06 -10.23 6.49
C LYS A 57 9.09 -9.07 6.24
N PRO A 58 9.57 -7.82 6.13
CA PRO A 58 8.70 -6.69 5.88
C PRO A 58 7.98 -6.92 4.56
N SER A 59 6.73 -7.38 4.61
CA SER A 59 5.91 -7.48 3.41
C SER A 59 5.68 -6.05 2.97
N SER A 60 6.17 -5.72 1.77
CA SER A 60 6.13 -4.41 1.11
C SER A 60 4.96 -3.54 1.58
N ASP A 61 5.26 -2.75 2.61
CA ASP A 61 4.48 -1.76 3.35
C ASP A 61 2.96 -2.03 3.52
N LEU A 62 2.58 -2.79 4.55
CA LEU A 62 1.17 -2.96 4.98
C LEU A 62 0.51 -1.63 5.36
N LEU A 63 1.27 -0.73 5.99
CA LEU A 63 0.79 0.58 6.40
C LEU A 63 0.42 1.42 5.18
N TRP A 64 1.22 1.33 4.13
CA TRP A 64 0.89 1.89 2.81
C TRP A 64 -0.38 1.32 2.22
N LYS A 65 -0.44 -0.01 2.05
CA LYS A 65 -1.61 -0.66 1.42
C LYS A 65 -2.89 -0.26 2.15
N PHE A 66 -2.82 -0.19 3.47
CA PHE A 66 -3.94 0.19 4.32
C PHE A 66 -4.42 1.62 4.08
N GLN A 67 -3.52 2.61 4.14
CA GLN A 67 -3.91 4.01 3.91
C GLN A 67 -4.39 4.24 2.47
N PHE A 68 -3.67 3.69 1.48
CA PHE A 68 -3.99 3.91 0.07
C PHE A 68 -5.31 3.25 -0.35
N LEU A 69 -5.58 2.03 0.11
CA LEU A 69 -6.85 1.37 -0.16
C LEU A 69 -8.02 2.05 0.58
N ARG A 70 -7.77 2.63 1.76
CA ARG A 70 -8.78 3.43 2.49
C ARG A 70 -9.17 4.69 1.75
N GLU A 71 -8.19 5.47 1.28
CA GLU A 71 -8.45 6.68 0.49
C GLU A 71 -9.33 6.37 -0.74
N LYS A 72 -9.11 5.20 -1.34
CA LYS A 72 -9.92 4.70 -2.46
C LYS A 72 -11.23 4.03 -2.06
N GLN A 73 -11.53 3.95 -0.76
CA GLN A 73 -12.66 3.22 -0.19
C GLN A 73 -12.76 1.77 -0.70
N PHE A 74 -11.62 1.15 -1.02
CA PHE A 74 -11.58 -0.15 -1.63
C PHE A 74 -12.01 -1.23 -0.63
N LYS A 75 -12.96 -2.06 -1.06
CA LYS A 75 -13.40 -3.25 -0.33
C LYS A 75 -13.19 -4.47 -1.20
N GLN A 76 -12.42 -5.42 -0.68
CA GLN A 76 -12.22 -6.67 -1.36
C GLN A 76 -13.48 -7.53 -1.23
N ARG A 77 -14.19 -7.70 -2.35
CA ARG A 77 -15.44 -8.46 -2.41
C ARG A 77 -15.23 -9.93 -2.74
N ILE A 78 -14.07 -10.28 -3.31
CA ILE A 78 -13.77 -11.66 -3.70
C ILE A 78 -13.25 -12.42 -2.47
N PRO A 79 -13.91 -13.53 -2.06
CA PRO A 79 -13.50 -14.31 -0.89
C PRO A 79 -12.07 -14.83 -1.01
N GLN A 80 -11.38 -14.97 0.12
CA GLN A 80 -10.05 -15.57 0.15
C GLN A 80 -10.15 -17.06 -0.20
N VAL A 81 -9.34 -17.50 -1.16
CA VAL A 81 -9.15 -18.92 -1.45
C VAL A 81 -8.24 -19.52 -0.38
N LYS A 82 -8.71 -20.56 0.29
CA LYS A 82 -7.91 -21.38 1.21
C LYS A 82 -7.60 -22.72 0.53
N ILE A 83 -6.35 -23.15 0.67
CA ILE A 83 -5.85 -24.42 0.15
C ILE A 83 -5.29 -25.17 1.35
N GLU A 84 -5.75 -26.40 1.56
CA GLU A 84 -5.27 -27.25 2.66
C GLU A 84 -3.98 -27.96 2.28
N GLU A 85 -3.25 -28.45 3.28
CA GLU A 85 -2.00 -29.18 3.04
C GLU A 85 -2.28 -30.51 2.32
N GLY A 86 -1.58 -30.74 1.20
CA GLY A 86 -1.80 -31.91 0.35
C GLY A 86 -3.01 -31.82 -0.59
N GLU A 87 -3.74 -30.70 -0.59
CA GLU A 87 -4.86 -30.50 -1.50
C GLU A 87 -4.39 -30.21 -2.94
N GLU A 88 -4.99 -30.90 -3.92
CA GLU A 88 -4.74 -30.62 -5.34
C GLU A 88 -5.39 -29.30 -5.77
N ILE A 89 -4.60 -28.44 -6.41
CA ILE A 89 -5.07 -27.11 -6.85
C ILE A 89 -5.94 -27.27 -8.10
N SER A 90 -7.25 -27.14 -7.93
CA SER A 90 -8.17 -27.11 -9.06
C SER A 90 -8.04 -25.82 -9.89
N TYR A 91 -8.39 -25.91 -11.17
CA TYR A 91 -8.43 -24.76 -12.07
C TYR A 91 -9.32 -23.62 -11.55
N GLU A 92 -10.43 -23.98 -10.89
CA GLU A 92 -11.34 -23.02 -10.28
C GLU A 92 -10.68 -22.26 -9.12
N LYS A 93 -9.98 -22.96 -8.23
CA LYS A 93 -9.24 -22.34 -7.11
C LYS A 93 -8.17 -21.39 -7.64
N ALA A 94 -7.39 -21.82 -8.63
CA ALA A 94 -6.39 -20.98 -9.28
C ALA A 94 -7.01 -19.73 -9.91
N THR A 95 -8.12 -19.89 -10.64
CA THR A 95 -8.83 -18.79 -11.31
C THR A 95 -9.39 -17.79 -10.30
N ASN A 96 -10.01 -18.27 -9.21
CA ASN A 96 -10.57 -17.41 -8.17
C ASN A 96 -9.47 -16.66 -7.40
N ALA A 97 -8.35 -17.32 -7.11
CA ALA A 97 -7.18 -16.70 -6.48
C ALA A 97 -6.58 -15.61 -7.37
N LEU A 98 -6.46 -15.87 -8.68
CA LEU A 98 -5.96 -14.91 -9.65
C LEU A 98 -6.91 -13.70 -9.78
N ARG A 99 -8.21 -13.93 -9.96
CA ARG A 99 -9.22 -12.84 -10.03
C ARG A 99 -9.17 -11.95 -8.80
N ARG A 100 -9.09 -12.56 -7.62
CA ARG A 100 -8.95 -11.83 -6.34
C ARG A 100 -7.69 -10.98 -6.31
N SER A 101 -6.57 -11.54 -6.77
CA SER A 101 -5.27 -10.86 -6.79
C SER A 101 -5.29 -9.70 -7.76
N VAL A 102 -5.74 -9.91 -9.01
CA VAL A 102 -5.88 -8.85 -10.01
C VAL A 102 -6.77 -7.71 -9.50
N HIS A 103 -7.92 -8.03 -8.91
CA HIS A 103 -8.82 -7.02 -8.33
C HIS A 103 -8.12 -6.16 -7.26
N LEU A 104 -7.28 -6.78 -6.42
CA LEU A 104 -6.49 -6.05 -5.42
C LEU A 104 -5.38 -5.20 -6.07
N PHE A 105 -4.61 -5.78 -7.00
CA PHE A 105 -3.49 -5.08 -7.64
C PHE A 105 -3.97 -3.92 -8.52
N SER A 106 -5.11 -4.04 -9.20
CA SER A 106 -5.75 -2.93 -9.91
C SER A 106 -6.09 -1.77 -8.96
N ALA A 107 -6.62 -2.07 -7.76
CA ALA A 107 -6.89 -1.02 -6.76
C ALA A 107 -5.61 -0.38 -6.20
N LEU A 108 -4.50 -1.11 -6.18
CA LEU A 108 -3.19 -0.61 -5.74
C LEU A 108 -2.44 0.20 -6.81
N GLN A 109 -2.96 0.30 -8.04
CA GLN A 109 -2.36 1.12 -9.10
C GLN A 109 -2.54 2.62 -8.80
N ALA A 110 -1.48 3.42 -8.92
CA ALA A 110 -1.53 4.87 -8.83
C ALA A 110 -2.32 5.49 -9.99
N SER A 111 -2.76 6.75 -9.84
CA SER A 111 -3.50 7.49 -10.87
C SER A 111 -2.69 7.71 -12.15
N ASP A 112 -1.37 7.71 -12.06
CA ASP A 112 -0.43 7.82 -13.18
C ASP A 112 -0.09 6.46 -13.83
N GLY A 113 -0.80 5.40 -13.44
CA GLY A 113 -0.64 4.04 -13.98
C GLY A 113 0.48 3.22 -13.36
N HIS A 114 1.27 3.76 -12.43
CA HIS A 114 2.38 3.04 -11.81
C HIS A 114 1.92 2.22 -10.60
N TRP A 115 2.59 1.10 -10.34
CA TRP A 115 2.48 0.40 -9.05
C TRP A 115 3.65 0.79 -8.18
N LEU A 116 3.43 0.88 -6.87
CA LEU A 116 4.53 1.24 -6.00
C LEU A 116 5.51 0.07 -5.95
N LEU A 117 6.79 0.36 -6.17
CA LEU A 117 7.85 -0.59 -5.93
C LEU A 117 8.07 -0.69 -4.42
N GLY A 118 7.92 -1.90 -3.89
CA GLY A 118 8.02 -2.20 -2.47
C GLY A 118 9.38 -1.80 -1.90
N GLY A 119 9.42 -0.65 -1.23
CA GLY A 119 10.65 -0.13 -0.61
C GLY A 119 10.47 1.20 0.09
N ILE A 120 9.24 1.60 0.45
CA ILE A 120 9.02 2.86 1.16
C ILE A 120 9.45 2.66 2.62
N ARG A 121 10.72 2.94 2.91
CA ARG A 121 11.12 3.39 4.24
C ARG A 121 10.48 4.75 4.42
N ARG A 122 9.25 4.78 4.94
CA ARG A 122 8.71 6.01 5.50
C ARG A 122 9.76 6.53 6.49
N PRO A 123 10.08 7.84 6.50
CA PRO A 123 10.90 8.41 7.55
C PRO A 123 10.27 7.98 8.87
N VAL A 124 10.99 7.14 9.63
CA VAL A 124 10.55 6.75 10.96
C VAL A 124 10.59 8.05 11.74
N MET A 125 9.42 8.52 12.22
CA MET A 125 9.37 9.67 13.11
C MET A 125 10.33 9.41 14.27
N ASN A 126 11.29 10.32 14.45
CA ASN A 126 11.96 10.50 15.72
C ASN A 126 10.99 11.12 16.72
#